data_AF-A0A958PBP5-F1
#
_entry.id   AF-A0A958PBP5-F1
#
_cell.length_a   1.000
_cell.length_b   1.000
_cell.length_c   1.000
_cell.angle_alpha   90.00
_cell.angle_beta   90.00
_cell.angle_gamma   90.00
#
_symmetry.space_group_name_H-M   'P 1'
#
loop_
_entity.id
_entity.type
_entity.pdbx_description
1 polymer ?
#
loop_
_entity_poly.entity_id
_entity_poly.type
_entity_poly.pdbx_seq_one_letter_code
_entity_poly.pdbx_strand_id
1 'polypeptide(L)'
;MGDQLLKLIKLCYAVAFGIVFILMTNPSQAALSTEIKTDIQLLQSQFGNSFRWPILIFDQDEIEWLFLKNKAFGEAKESLRRKLLQDYVFDKIGVSISDSEAATVEDYLHELKASAVALPFKKSILSNKLEDVKFCGVFPASMNTNERLEVERVLGLGTDIYPHEKNYEHLKHKLPLLWLQRISLYHELSHCLDQKFLPEAYLSNSSHDVHQAESFAEVMALLLLQKRFGSQNLLPVIEERAQMRLIYATHFGPYSQAHIGNGFGSPHYADGGAIYHLFPILRGLEAYLSDDHQHVSNKEVTDLVLVAESIVEEYKIPYRAFRAMVLFYKSPEKTVKEYERLAQQSPDFFKEAYEYLLEFQDLFREAQENGFFKEKDNLISLAFSEDQESKKIVLEDLCSFLRAGDKEAFIDQILVYRQELKMDSQTELRSKERQKLLDDIFNHVQTYCERPFL
;
A
#
# COMPACT_ATOMS: atom_id res chain seq x y z
N MET A 1 -0.52 66.89 -7.44
CA MET A 1 -0.55 66.07 -6.20
C MET A 1 -1.39 64.80 -6.33
N GLY A 2 -2.47 64.74 -7.12
CA GLY A 2 -3.31 63.53 -7.25
C GLY A 2 -2.63 62.29 -7.87
N ASP A 3 -1.76 62.48 -8.87
CA ASP A 3 -1.15 61.34 -9.59
C ASP A 3 -0.06 60.58 -8.82
N GLN A 4 0.64 61.24 -7.89
CA GLN A 4 1.64 60.55 -7.06
C GLN A 4 0.98 59.74 -5.93
N LEU A 5 -0.17 60.21 -5.41
CA LEU A 5 -0.93 59.47 -4.40
C LEU A 5 -1.56 58.20 -4.99
N LEU A 6 -2.06 58.27 -6.24
CA LEU A 6 -2.65 57.11 -6.92
C LEU A 6 -1.60 56.04 -7.30
N LYS A 7 -0.37 56.46 -7.63
CA LYS A 7 0.75 55.53 -7.87
C LYS A 7 1.24 54.87 -6.58
N LEU A 8 1.30 55.59 -5.46
CA LEU A 8 1.63 55.00 -4.16
C LEU A 8 0.58 54.01 -3.68
N ILE A 9 -0.72 54.32 -3.84
CA ILE A 9 -1.80 53.41 -3.45
C ILE A 9 -1.77 52.12 -4.30
N LYS A 10 -1.54 52.23 -5.62
CA LYS A 10 -1.41 51.04 -6.49
C LYS A 10 -0.17 50.20 -6.17
N LEU A 11 0.94 50.82 -5.79
CA LEU A 11 2.16 50.11 -5.39
C LEU A 11 1.96 49.41 -4.03
N CYS A 12 1.29 50.05 -3.07
CA CYS A 12 0.95 49.44 -1.79
C CYS A 12 -0.05 48.28 -1.94
N TYR A 13 -1.05 48.39 -2.84
CA TYR A 13 -1.97 47.29 -3.12
C TYR A 13 -1.30 46.12 -3.86
N ALA A 14 -0.38 46.37 -4.79
CA ALA A 14 0.36 45.32 -5.50
C ALA A 14 1.36 44.60 -4.59
N VAL A 15 2.01 45.31 -3.67
CA VAL A 15 2.93 44.72 -2.68
C VAL A 15 2.16 43.98 -1.57
N ALA A 16 1.01 44.50 -1.13
CA ALA A 16 0.15 43.80 -0.16
C ALA A 16 -0.48 42.53 -0.76
N PHE A 17 -0.93 42.54 -2.02
CA PHE A 17 -1.42 41.33 -2.69
C PHE A 17 -0.28 40.35 -3.00
N GLY A 18 0.91 40.83 -3.38
CA GLY A 18 2.08 39.97 -3.61
C GLY A 18 2.59 39.28 -2.34
N ILE A 19 2.56 39.97 -1.19
CA ILE A 19 2.98 39.40 0.10
C ILE A 19 1.92 38.47 0.68
N VAL A 20 0.63 38.73 0.45
CA VAL A 20 -0.46 37.81 0.85
C VAL A 20 -0.50 36.55 -0.04
N PHE A 21 -0.13 36.64 -1.32
CA PHE A 21 -0.06 35.46 -2.20
C PHE A 21 1.19 34.59 -1.94
N ILE A 22 2.30 35.17 -1.48
CA ILE A 22 3.52 34.42 -1.11
C ILE A 22 3.39 33.77 0.27
N LEU A 23 2.48 34.25 1.14
CA LEU A 23 2.19 33.63 2.44
C LEU A 23 1.03 32.64 2.42
N MET A 24 0.46 32.34 1.25
CA MET A 24 -0.49 31.24 1.04
C MET A 24 0.13 30.06 0.27
N THR A 25 1.46 29.88 0.33
CA THR A 25 2.03 28.56 0.04
C THR A 25 1.65 27.62 1.18
N ASN A 26 0.58 26.86 1.00
CA ASN A 26 0.07 25.84 1.91
C ASN A 26 1.20 25.06 2.61
N PRO A 27 1.50 25.32 3.90
CA PRO A 27 2.52 24.58 4.64
C PRO A 27 2.04 23.17 5.05
N SER A 28 0.85 22.74 4.62
CA SER A 28 0.18 21.54 5.10
C SER A 28 0.57 20.24 4.38
N GLN A 29 1.38 20.25 3.32
CA GLN A 29 1.53 19.07 2.45
C GLN A 29 2.95 18.51 2.32
N ALA A 30 4.00 19.34 2.49
CA ALA A 30 5.34 18.82 2.83
C ALA A 30 5.31 18.00 4.14
N ALA A 31 4.27 18.20 4.96
CA ALA A 31 3.91 17.38 6.11
C ALA A 31 3.60 15.92 5.72
N LEU A 32 3.04 15.59 4.56
CA LEU A 32 2.59 14.21 4.27
C LEU A 32 3.73 13.20 4.06
N SER A 33 4.80 13.57 3.35
CA SER A 33 5.96 12.66 3.18
C SER A 33 6.83 12.60 4.43
N THR A 34 6.87 13.69 5.21
CA THR A 34 7.42 13.65 6.56
C THR A 34 6.55 12.77 7.48
N GLU A 35 5.24 12.70 7.27
CA GLU A 35 4.32 11.88 8.07
C GLU A 35 4.53 10.38 7.89
N ILE A 36 4.64 9.83 6.67
CA ILE A 36 4.88 8.37 6.50
C ILE A 36 6.28 7.98 7.02
N LYS A 37 7.30 8.80 6.77
CA LYS A 37 8.63 8.58 7.35
C LYS A 37 8.61 8.61 8.88
N THR A 38 7.85 9.54 9.45
CA THR A 38 7.61 9.60 10.90
C THR A 38 6.86 8.35 11.39
N ASP A 39 5.91 7.85 10.61
CA ASP A 39 5.18 6.62 10.91
C ASP A 39 6.14 5.41 10.92
N ILE A 40 7.02 5.28 9.94
CA ILE A 40 8.04 4.22 9.89
C ILE A 40 8.94 4.28 11.14
N GLN A 41 9.47 5.45 11.49
CA GLN A 41 10.33 5.61 12.67
C GLN A 41 9.60 5.27 13.98
N LEU A 42 8.36 5.74 14.12
CA LEU A 42 7.53 5.45 15.27
C LEU A 42 7.26 3.95 15.37
N LEU A 43 6.80 3.32 14.29
CA LEU A 43 6.51 1.89 14.26
C LEU A 43 7.77 1.06 14.51
N GLN A 44 8.92 1.42 13.92
CA GLN A 44 10.18 0.75 14.19
C GLN A 44 10.55 0.82 15.68
N SER A 45 10.34 1.99 16.32
CA SER A 45 10.61 2.15 17.76
C SER A 45 9.65 1.34 18.64
N GLN A 46 8.39 1.19 18.22
CA GLN A 46 7.35 0.50 18.99
C GLN A 46 7.42 -1.02 18.82
N PHE A 47 7.65 -1.51 17.60
CA PHE A 47 7.52 -2.92 17.25
C PHE A 47 8.86 -3.62 17.00
N GLY A 48 9.94 -2.86 16.76
CA GLY A 48 11.18 -3.43 16.23
C GLY A 48 11.82 -4.52 17.07
N ASN A 49 11.73 -4.41 18.40
CA ASN A 49 12.26 -5.40 19.36
C ASN A 49 11.22 -5.89 20.37
N SER A 50 9.95 -5.51 20.19
CA SER A 50 8.90 -5.68 21.21
C SER A 50 8.06 -6.93 21.00
N PHE A 51 8.34 -7.71 19.96
CA PHE A 51 7.58 -8.89 19.58
C PHE A 51 8.43 -10.16 19.63
N ARG A 52 7.81 -11.32 19.40
CA ARG A 52 8.45 -12.65 19.49
C ARG A 52 9.70 -12.79 18.61
N TRP A 53 9.76 -12.05 17.50
CA TRP A 53 10.91 -11.89 16.63
C TRP A 53 11.13 -10.39 16.35
N PRO A 54 12.37 -9.96 16.05
CA PRO A 54 12.64 -8.61 15.60
C PRO A 54 11.87 -8.28 14.32
N ILE A 55 11.40 -7.04 14.20
CA ILE A 55 10.74 -6.51 13.00
C ILE A 55 11.59 -5.35 12.48
N LEU A 56 11.89 -5.37 11.19
CA LEU A 56 12.57 -4.28 10.51
C LEU A 56 11.66 -3.69 9.44
N ILE A 57 11.25 -2.46 9.64
CA ILE A 57 10.51 -1.66 8.66
C ILE A 57 11.55 -0.85 7.87
N PHE A 58 11.70 -1.18 6.60
CA PHE A 58 12.70 -0.56 5.74
C PHE A 58 12.26 0.85 5.31
N ASP A 59 13.07 1.87 5.60
CA ASP A 59 12.95 3.20 5.03
C ASP A 59 13.71 3.22 3.69
N GLN A 60 12.98 3.20 2.58
CA GLN A 60 13.56 3.16 1.23
C GLN A 60 14.53 4.34 0.99
N ASP A 61 14.18 5.55 1.42
CA ASP A 61 15.04 6.74 1.26
C ASP A 61 16.35 6.61 2.03
N GLU A 62 16.29 6.02 3.23
CA GLU A 62 17.48 5.77 4.03
C GLU A 62 18.45 4.82 3.34
N ILE A 63 17.92 3.77 2.70
CA ILE A 63 18.71 2.75 2.02
C ILE A 63 19.23 3.25 0.67
N GLU A 64 18.40 3.93 -0.12
CA GLU A 64 18.83 4.54 -1.37
C GLU A 64 19.91 5.60 -1.13
N TRP A 65 19.81 6.37 -0.05
CA TRP A 65 20.89 7.26 0.38
C TRP A 65 22.16 6.50 0.76
N LEU A 66 22.04 5.38 1.48
CA LEU A 66 23.17 4.52 1.83
C LEU A 66 23.89 4.02 0.57
N PHE A 67 23.14 3.58 -0.44
CA PHE A 67 23.71 3.15 -1.72
C PHE A 67 24.36 4.31 -2.47
N LEU A 68 23.70 5.47 -2.54
CA LEU A 68 24.21 6.66 -3.21
C LEU A 68 25.54 7.11 -2.62
N LYS A 69 25.62 7.24 -1.30
CA LYS A 69 26.81 7.69 -0.57
C LYS A 69 28.01 6.74 -0.78
N ASN A 70 27.74 5.45 -0.95
CA ASN A 70 28.76 4.42 -1.13
C ASN A 70 29.02 4.06 -2.61
N LYS A 71 28.43 4.79 -3.56
CA LYS A 71 28.59 4.55 -5.01
C LYS A 71 28.20 3.13 -5.40
N ALA A 72 27.09 2.65 -4.84
CA ALA A 72 26.66 1.26 -4.92
C ALA A 72 25.55 1.02 -5.97
N PHE A 73 25.12 2.01 -6.76
CA PHE A 73 24.18 1.75 -7.85
C PHE A 73 24.84 1.11 -9.09
N GLY A 74 24.04 0.35 -9.86
CA GLY A 74 24.42 -0.34 -11.10
C GLY A 74 24.76 -1.83 -10.91
N GLU A 75 24.50 -2.67 -11.91
CA GLU A 75 24.64 -4.15 -11.82
C GLU A 75 26.02 -4.60 -11.27
N ALA A 76 27.11 -3.95 -11.71
CA ALA A 76 28.47 -4.28 -11.27
C ALA A 76 28.74 -4.02 -9.77
N LYS A 77 27.81 -3.41 -9.03
CA LYS A 77 27.91 -3.05 -7.61
C LYS A 77 27.01 -3.88 -6.69
N GLU A 78 26.36 -4.92 -7.21
CA GLU A 78 25.45 -5.79 -6.47
C GLU A 78 26.06 -6.35 -5.18
N SER A 79 27.27 -6.93 -5.24
CA SER A 79 27.96 -7.45 -4.04
C SER A 79 28.18 -6.38 -2.96
N LEU A 80 28.42 -5.12 -3.36
CA LEU A 80 28.56 -4.01 -2.41
C LEU A 80 27.20 -3.64 -1.80
N ARG A 81 26.11 -3.59 -2.59
CA ARG A 81 24.75 -3.33 -2.07
C ARG A 81 24.33 -4.39 -1.07
N ARG A 82 24.50 -5.66 -1.39
CA ARG A 82 24.20 -6.77 -0.48
C ARG A 82 24.99 -6.66 0.83
N LYS A 83 26.27 -6.29 0.75
CA LYS A 83 27.08 -6.05 1.95
C LYS A 83 26.56 -4.89 2.80
N LEU A 84 26.18 -3.77 2.16
CA LEU A 84 25.58 -2.62 2.86
C LEU A 84 24.24 -2.98 3.51
N LEU A 85 23.42 -3.82 2.87
CA LEU A 85 22.16 -4.32 3.44
C LEU A 85 22.40 -5.24 4.64
N GLN A 86 23.38 -6.15 4.57
CA GLN A 86 23.78 -6.98 5.71
C GLN A 86 24.15 -6.13 6.93
N ASP A 87 24.99 -5.12 6.70
CA ASP A 87 25.45 -4.21 7.75
C ASP A 87 24.27 -3.38 8.29
N TYR A 88 23.40 -2.88 7.41
CA TYR A 88 22.19 -2.13 7.79
C TYR A 88 21.24 -2.94 8.67
N VAL A 89 20.93 -4.19 8.30
CA VAL A 89 20.04 -5.05 9.10
C VAL A 89 20.66 -5.36 10.47
N PHE A 90 21.97 -5.64 10.50
CA PHE A 90 22.67 -5.86 11.76
C PHE A 90 22.67 -4.61 12.65
N ASP A 91 22.92 -3.44 12.09
CA ASP A 91 22.96 -2.18 12.84
C ASP A 91 21.57 -1.79 13.39
N LYS A 92 20.49 -2.05 12.64
CA LYS A 92 19.12 -1.66 13.03
C LYS A 92 18.50 -2.60 14.06
N ILE A 93 18.69 -3.91 13.91
CA ILE A 93 17.98 -4.92 14.72
C ILE A 93 18.90 -6.00 15.31
N GLY A 94 20.22 -5.91 15.13
CA GLY A 94 21.17 -6.87 15.70
C GLY A 94 21.17 -8.25 15.04
N VAL A 95 20.53 -8.39 13.88
CA VAL A 95 20.38 -9.67 13.17
C VAL A 95 21.34 -9.74 12.00
N SER A 96 22.17 -10.78 11.96
CA SER A 96 23.01 -11.08 10.80
C SER A 96 22.21 -11.86 9.74
N ILE A 97 22.31 -11.42 8.49
CA ILE A 97 21.69 -12.09 7.33
C ILE A 97 22.76 -12.57 6.35
N SER A 98 22.47 -13.65 5.63
CA SER A 98 23.36 -14.19 4.59
C SER A 98 23.37 -13.31 3.33
N ASP A 99 24.26 -13.59 2.38
CA ASP A 99 24.25 -12.91 1.08
C ASP A 99 22.96 -13.18 0.29
N SER A 100 22.42 -14.39 0.36
CA SER A 100 21.15 -14.75 -0.29
C SER A 100 19.97 -14.03 0.35
N GLU A 101 19.95 -13.89 1.68
CA GLU A 101 18.91 -13.12 2.37
C GLU A 101 19.00 -11.63 2.03
N ALA A 102 20.22 -11.09 1.93
CA ALA A 102 20.43 -9.71 1.48
C ALA A 102 20.03 -9.48 0.02
N ALA A 103 20.24 -10.46 -0.86
CA ALA A 103 19.75 -10.43 -2.24
C ALA A 103 18.22 -10.35 -2.27
N THR A 104 17.52 -11.17 -1.47
CA THR A 104 16.06 -11.06 -1.35
C THR A 104 15.64 -9.68 -0.86
N VAL A 105 16.28 -9.13 0.18
CA VAL A 105 16.00 -7.76 0.65
C VAL A 105 16.18 -6.73 -0.47
N GLU A 106 17.22 -6.87 -1.30
CA GLU A 106 17.48 -6.01 -2.45
C GLU A 106 16.36 -6.07 -3.50
N ASP A 107 15.87 -7.27 -3.85
CA ASP A 107 14.79 -7.45 -4.82
C ASP A 107 13.52 -6.66 -4.42
N TYR A 108 13.16 -6.71 -3.13
CA TYR A 108 11.98 -5.98 -2.62
C TYR A 108 12.19 -4.46 -2.53
N LEU A 109 13.42 -4.01 -2.33
CA LEU A 109 13.75 -2.58 -2.26
C LEU A 109 13.99 -1.95 -3.62
N HIS A 110 14.37 -2.71 -4.64
CA HIS A 110 14.76 -2.18 -5.94
C HIS A 110 13.81 -2.58 -7.07
N GLU A 111 13.46 -3.87 -7.17
CA GLU A 111 12.63 -4.39 -8.26
C GLU A 111 11.13 -4.27 -7.94
N LEU A 112 10.75 -4.56 -6.70
CA LEU A 112 9.35 -4.55 -6.25
C LEU A 112 9.00 -3.32 -5.40
N LYS A 113 9.77 -2.23 -5.51
CA LYS A 113 9.63 -1.01 -4.69
C LYS A 113 8.25 -0.35 -4.72
N ALA A 114 7.46 -0.58 -5.78
CA ALA A 114 6.10 -0.08 -5.90
C ALA A 114 5.08 -0.89 -5.07
N SER A 115 5.43 -2.12 -4.67
CA SER A 115 4.59 -3.00 -3.86
C SER A 115 4.92 -2.85 -2.38
N ALA A 116 3.90 -2.89 -1.52
CA ALA A 116 4.10 -3.10 -0.10
C ALA A 116 4.13 -4.61 0.17
N VAL A 117 5.10 -5.09 0.95
CA VAL A 117 5.27 -6.52 1.26
C VAL A 117 5.83 -6.71 2.67
N ALA A 118 5.41 -7.77 3.36
CA ALA A 118 6.07 -8.30 4.54
C ALA A 118 6.59 -9.72 4.33
N LEU A 119 7.81 -9.99 4.83
CA LEU A 119 8.48 -11.28 4.65
C LEU A 119 9.14 -11.79 5.94
N PRO A 120 8.83 -13.02 6.37
CA PRO A 120 9.58 -13.67 7.43
C PRO A 120 10.89 -14.24 6.89
N PHE A 121 12.02 -13.80 7.43
CA PHE A 121 13.34 -14.39 7.16
C PHE A 121 13.61 -15.48 8.18
N LYS A 122 13.84 -16.72 7.73
CA LYS A 122 13.93 -17.91 8.60
C LYS A 122 15.36 -18.45 8.70
N LYS A 123 15.67 -19.09 9.83
CA LYS A 123 16.95 -19.79 10.07
C LYS A 123 17.19 -20.92 9.08
N SER A 124 16.12 -21.57 8.66
CA SER A 124 16.12 -22.61 7.63
C SER A 124 14.99 -22.33 6.66
N ILE A 125 15.31 -22.30 5.36
CA ILE A 125 14.34 -22.13 4.26
C ILE A 125 13.33 -23.29 4.25
N LEU A 126 13.71 -24.46 4.77
CA LEU A 126 12.86 -25.64 4.82
C LEU A 126 11.91 -25.66 6.04
N SER A 127 12.04 -24.70 6.96
CA SER A 127 11.19 -24.68 8.14
C SER A 127 9.92 -23.87 7.93
N ASN A 128 8.79 -24.47 8.27
CA ASN A 128 7.50 -23.81 8.36
C ASN A 128 7.16 -23.37 9.80
N LYS A 129 8.11 -23.47 10.72
CA LYS A 129 7.88 -23.17 12.13
C LYS A 129 8.17 -21.71 12.47
N LEU A 130 7.33 -21.13 13.32
CA LEU A 130 7.48 -19.74 13.79
C LEU A 130 8.76 -19.52 14.60
N GLU A 131 9.19 -20.50 15.40
CA GLU A 131 10.41 -20.39 16.21
C GLU A 131 11.71 -20.28 15.38
N ASP A 132 11.62 -20.57 14.08
CA ASP A 132 12.72 -20.46 13.15
C ASP A 132 12.78 -19.10 12.45
N VAL A 133 11.82 -18.19 12.67
CA VAL A 133 11.89 -16.81 12.18
C VAL A 133 13.06 -16.09 12.86
N LYS A 134 14.01 -15.58 12.07
CA LYS A 134 15.13 -14.72 12.51
C LYS A 134 14.64 -13.30 12.75
N PHE A 135 13.91 -12.75 11.78
CA PHE A 135 13.26 -11.44 11.83
C PHE A 135 12.16 -11.39 10.75
N CYS A 136 11.28 -10.39 10.84
CA CYS A 136 10.32 -10.07 9.79
C CYS A 136 10.68 -8.72 9.15
N GLY A 137 10.83 -8.70 7.82
CA GLY A 137 11.08 -7.49 7.06
C GLY A 137 9.76 -6.92 6.54
N VAL A 138 9.50 -5.64 6.80
CA VAL A 138 8.37 -4.87 6.23
C VAL A 138 8.94 -3.90 5.21
N PHE A 139 8.48 -4.04 3.97
CA PHE A 139 8.87 -3.22 2.81
C PHE A 139 7.68 -2.35 2.44
N PRO A 140 7.64 -1.08 2.85
CA PRO A 140 6.56 -0.17 2.47
C PRO A 140 6.59 0.07 0.95
N ALA A 141 5.43 0.37 0.36
CA ALA A 141 5.38 0.83 -1.03
C ALA A 141 6.09 2.19 -1.17
N SER A 142 6.65 2.45 -2.36
CA SER A 142 7.35 3.68 -2.69
C SER A 142 6.52 4.93 -2.39
N MET A 143 7.16 5.93 -1.76
CA MET A 143 6.56 7.23 -1.52
C MET A 143 6.44 8.09 -2.80
N ASN A 144 7.00 7.63 -3.92
CA ASN A 144 6.92 8.28 -5.23
C ASN A 144 5.58 7.98 -5.90
N THR A 145 4.49 8.38 -5.26
CA THR A 145 3.12 8.09 -5.73
C THR A 145 2.22 9.31 -5.52
N ASN A 146 1.00 9.22 -6.06
CA ASN A 146 -0.08 10.15 -5.79
C ASN A 146 -1.37 9.38 -5.50
N GLU A 147 -2.43 10.08 -5.10
CA GLU A 147 -3.71 9.46 -4.71
C GLU A 147 -4.20 8.48 -5.78
N ARG A 148 -4.13 8.88 -7.05
CA ARG A 148 -4.53 8.04 -8.16
C ARG A 148 -3.71 6.77 -8.27
N LEU A 149 -2.39 6.89 -8.37
CA LEU A 149 -1.49 5.75 -8.58
C LEU A 149 -1.63 4.76 -7.41
N GLU A 150 -1.87 5.27 -6.20
CA GLU A 150 -2.09 4.44 -5.02
C GLU A 150 -3.45 3.74 -5.02
N VAL A 151 -4.53 4.43 -5.43
CA VAL A 151 -5.84 3.79 -5.65
C VAL A 151 -5.73 2.73 -6.75
N GLU A 152 -5.02 3.01 -7.83
CA GLU A 152 -4.77 2.05 -8.90
C GLU A 152 -4.06 0.81 -8.37
N ARG A 153 -2.96 1.00 -7.62
CA ARG A 153 -2.22 -0.09 -6.97
C ARG A 153 -3.12 -0.93 -6.05
N VAL A 154 -3.89 -0.29 -5.18
CA VAL A 154 -4.79 -0.97 -4.22
C VAL A 154 -5.89 -1.77 -4.92
N LEU A 155 -6.42 -1.25 -6.03
CA LEU A 155 -7.47 -1.89 -6.82
C LEU A 155 -6.90 -2.83 -7.91
N GLY A 156 -5.58 -2.94 -8.01
CA GLY A 156 -4.89 -3.68 -9.08
C GLY A 156 -5.06 -3.06 -10.48
N LEU A 157 -5.58 -1.84 -10.58
CA LEU A 157 -5.77 -1.10 -11.83
C LEU A 157 -4.43 -0.69 -12.45
N GLY A 158 -4.38 -0.52 -13.77
CA GLY A 158 -3.18 -0.05 -14.48
C GLY A 158 -2.19 -1.15 -14.89
N THR A 159 -2.53 -2.41 -14.66
CA THR A 159 -1.96 -3.61 -15.27
C THR A 159 -2.81 -4.00 -16.50
N ASP A 160 -2.35 -4.93 -17.35
CA ASP A 160 -3.14 -5.49 -18.49
C ASP A 160 -4.47 -6.15 -18.06
N ILE A 161 -4.76 -6.14 -16.75
CA ILE A 161 -5.94 -6.65 -16.06
C ILE A 161 -7.22 -5.92 -16.46
N TYR A 162 -7.10 -4.68 -16.93
CA TYR A 162 -8.26 -3.82 -17.17
C TYR A 162 -8.35 -3.35 -18.63
N PRO A 163 -9.54 -3.42 -19.25
CA PRO A 163 -9.76 -2.70 -20.50
C PRO A 163 -9.51 -1.20 -20.25
N HIS A 164 -8.65 -0.59 -21.05
CA HIS A 164 -8.32 0.85 -21.00
C HIS A 164 -9.53 1.79 -21.14
N GLU A 165 -10.72 1.25 -21.44
CA GLU A 165 -11.95 1.99 -21.74
C GLU A 165 -12.78 2.38 -20.49
N LYS A 166 -12.43 1.89 -19.29
CA LYS A 166 -13.18 2.19 -18.07
C LYS A 166 -12.57 3.37 -17.30
N ASN A 167 -13.41 4.32 -16.90
CA ASN A 167 -13.04 5.50 -16.11
C ASN A 167 -13.11 5.17 -14.61
N TYR A 168 -12.03 5.45 -13.87
CA TYR A 168 -11.92 5.19 -12.43
C TYR A 168 -11.75 6.48 -11.59
N GLU A 169 -11.93 7.66 -12.20
CA GLU A 169 -11.73 8.95 -11.54
C GLU A 169 -12.57 9.09 -10.26
N HIS A 170 -13.81 8.57 -10.24
CA HIS A 170 -14.67 8.65 -9.05
C HIS A 170 -14.16 7.83 -7.86
N LEU A 171 -13.33 6.81 -8.10
CA LEU A 171 -12.74 5.99 -7.02
C LEU A 171 -11.53 6.68 -6.36
N LYS A 172 -10.92 7.64 -7.06
CA LYS A 172 -9.66 8.25 -6.62
C LYS A 172 -9.83 9.06 -5.35
N HIS A 173 -10.99 9.67 -5.12
CA HIS A 173 -11.23 10.57 -3.99
C HIS A 173 -11.94 9.92 -2.80
N LYS A 174 -12.05 8.58 -2.78
CA LYS A 174 -12.73 7.86 -1.69
C LYS A 174 -11.92 7.84 -0.40
N LEU A 175 -10.60 7.68 -0.50
CA LEU A 175 -9.68 7.69 0.62
C LEU A 175 -8.49 8.61 0.34
N PRO A 176 -8.18 9.58 1.22
CA PRO A 176 -6.99 10.41 1.07
C PRO A 176 -5.72 9.56 0.96
N LEU A 177 -4.78 10.00 0.11
CA LEU A 177 -3.49 9.32 -0.12
C LEU A 177 -2.80 8.84 1.17
N LEU A 178 -2.78 9.68 2.20
CA LEU A 178 -2.16 9.36 3.48
C LEU A 178 -2.78 8.12 4.15
N TRP A 179 -4.11 7.97 4.07
CA TRP A 179 -4.80 6.80 4.61
C TRP A 179 -4.49 5.55 3.79
N LEU A 180 -4.44 5.65 2.47
CA LEU A 180 -4.04 4.54 1.61
C LEU A 180 -2.63 4.04 1.95
N GLN A 181 -1.67 4.96 2.08
CA GLN A 181 -0.29 4.63 2.44
C GLN A 181 -0.19 4.06 3.86
N ARG A 182 -0.90 4.63 4.84
CA ARG A 182 -0.95 4.13 6.22
C ARG A 182 -1.56 2.75 6.30
N ILE A 183 -2.71 2.50 5.67
CA ILE A 183 -3.33 1.18 5.66
C ILE A 183 -2.36 0.17 5.05
N SER A 184 -1.70 0.50 3.93
CA SER A 184 -0.71 -0.40 3.32
C SER A 184 0.46 -0.70 4.27
N LEU A 185 1.06 0.31 4.90
CA LEU A 185 2.17 0.12 5.83
C LEU A 185 1.77 -0.74 7.05
N TYR A 186 0.61 -0.45 7.63
CA TYR A 186 0.12 -1.15 8.82
C TYR A 186 -0.36 -2.57 8.48
N HIS A 187 -0.85 -2.81 7.27
CA HIS A 187 -1.22 -4.13 6.76
C HIS A 187 0.03 -5.04 6.69
N GLU A 188 1.11 -4.58 6.06
CA GLU A 188 2.35 -5.35 6.01
C GLU A 188 2.94 -5.58 7.41
N LEU A 189 2.96 -4.55 8.27
CA LEU A 189 3.37 -4.74 9.66
C LEU A 189 2.51 -5.81 10.36
N SER A 190 1.22 -5.85 10.07
CA SER A 190 0.30 -6.80 10.71
C SER A 190 0.57 -8.24 10.30
N HIS A 191 1.02 -8.51 9.06
CA HIS A 191 1.54 -9.85 8.71
C HIS A 191 2.70 -10.28 9.60
N CYS A 192 3.59 -9.35 9.98
CA CYS A 192 4.67 -9.64 10.91
C CYS A 192 4.21 -9.83 12.37
N LEU A 193 2.98 -9.44 12.71
CA LEU A 193 2.37 -9.64 14.02
C LEU A 193 1.48 -10.90 14.07
N ASP A 194 1.19 -11.50 12.92
CA ASP A 194 0.36 -12.70 12.81
C ASP A 194 1.07 -13.94 13.37
N GLN A 195 0.53 -14.49 14.45
CA GLN A 195 1.07 -15.68 15.10
C GLN A 195 0.27 -16.95 14.79
N LYS A 196 -0.80 -16.84 14.00
CA LYS A 196 -1.76 -17.91 13.80
C LYS A 196 -2.01 -18.20 12.33
N PHE A 197 -2.59 -17.26 11.59
CA PHE A 197 -3.12 -17.53 10.25
C PHE A 197 -2.02 -17.60 9.19
N LEU A 198 -1.06 -16.68 9.19
CA LEU A 198 0.08 -16.72 8.29
C LEU A 198 0.91 -18.02 8.44
N PRO A 199 1.24 -18.49 9.67
CA PRO A 199 1.83 -19.81 9.89
C PRO A 199 1.00 -20.98 9.35
N GLU A 200 -0.32 -20.97 9.58
CA GLU A 200 -1.24 -21.98 9.06
C GLU A 200 -1.22 -22.01 7.52
N ALA A 201 -1.25 -20.85 6.87
CA ALA A 201 -1.18 -20.71 5.42
C ALA A 201 0.10 -21.30 4.82
N TYR A 202 1.26 -21.09 5.46
CA TYR A 202 2.53 -21.71 5.03
C TYR A 202 2.53 -23.24 5.17
N LEU A 203 1.81 -23.78 6.15
CA LEU A 203 1.77 -25.22 6.43
C LEU A 203 0.80 -25.97 5.52
N SER A 204 -0.37 -25.40 5.25
CA SER A 204 -1.43 -26.06 4.50
C SER A 204 -1.30 -25.88 2.99
N ASN A 205 -0.63 -24.82 2.53
CA ASN A 205 -0.65 -24.39 1.14
C ASN A 205 -2.11 -24.28 0.61
N SER A 206 -3.00 -23.76 1.47
CA SER A 206 -4.43 -23.54 1.20
C SER A 206 -4.69 -22.07 0.90
N SER A 207 -5.33 -21.77 -0.23
CA SER A 207 -5.76 -20.40 -0.56
C SER A 207 -6.75 -19.82 0.46
N HIS A 208 -7.51 -20.67 1.16
CA HIS A 208 -8.43 -20.23 2.22
C HIS A 208 -7.69 -19.78 3.48
N ASP A 209 -6.58 -20.43 3.80
CA ASP A 209 -5.76 -20.07 4.95
C ASP A 209 -4.96 -18.79 4.64
N VAL A 210 -4.54 -18.60 3.38
CA VAL A 210 -4.00 -17.32 2.88
C VAL A 210 -5.04 -16.21 3.03
N HIS A 211 -6.30 -16.45 2.64
CA HIS A 211 -7.39 -15.48 2.85
C HIS A 211 -7.56 -15.07 4.32
N GLN A 212 -7.41 -16.00 5.27
CA GLN A 212 -7.48 -15.69 6.69
C GLN A 212 -6.29 -14.84 7.15
N ALA A 213 -5.08 -15.11 6.65
CA ALA A 213 -3.90 -14.30 6.93
C ALA A 213 -4.06 -12.86 6.39
N GLU A 214 -4.56 -12.69 5.17
CA GLU A 214 -4.89 -11.37 4.58
C GLU A 214 -5.97 -10.65 5.39
N SER A 215 -6.99 -11.39 5.84
CA SER A 215 -8.08 -10.88 6.67
C SER A 215 -7.54 -10.35 8.02
N PHE A 216 -6.67 -11.13 8.67
CA PHE A 216 -6.02 -10.72 9.92
C PHE A 216 -5.19 -9.45 9.72
N ALA A 217 -4.34 -9.42 8.69
CA ALA A 217 -3.47 -8.29 8.42
C ALA A 217 -4.26 -6.98 8.22
N GLU A 218 -5.36 -7.04 7.48
CA GLU A 218 -6.23 -5.89 7.25
C GLU A 218 -6.98 -5.44 8.52
N VAL A 219 -7.54 -6.37 9.30
CA VAL A 219 -8.24 -6.03 10.56
C VAL A 219 -7.27 -5.44 11.57
N MET A 220 -6.13 -6.09 11.77
CA MET A 220 -5.12 -5.63 12.73
C MET A 220 -4.55 -4.26 12.34
N ALA A 221 -4.34 -4.01 11.05
CA ALA A 221 -3.91 -2.70 10.56
C ALA A 221 -4.90 -1.59 10.95
N LEU A 222 -6.19 -1.82 10.71
CA LEU A 222 -7.23 -0.83 11.03
C LEU A 222 -7.43 -0.67 12.55
N LEU A 223 -7.27 -1.73 13.34
CA LEU A 223 -7.26 -1.64 14.81
C LEU A 223 -6.07 -0.82 15.33
N LEU A 224 -4.87 -1.03 14.79
CA LEU A 224 -3.69 -0.24 15.14
C LEU A 224 -3.84 1.23 14.76
N LEU A 225 -4.42 1.51 13.58
CA LEU A 225 -4.75 2.87 13.16
C LEU A 225 -5.81 3.50 14.08
N GLN A 226 -6.85 2.76 14.47
CA GLN A 226 -7.85 3.22 15.44
C GLN A 226 -7.22 3.47 16.81
N LYS A 227 -6.31 2.61 17.27
CA LYS A 227 -5.59 2.83 18.53
C LYS A 227 -4.82 4.14 18.50
N ARG A 228 -4.14 4.42 17.39
CA ARG A 228 -3.28 5.60 17.24
C ARG A 228 -4.06 6.89 17.00
N PHE A 229 -5.10 6.83 16.18
CA PHE A 229 -5.80 8.02 15.69
C PHE A 229 -7.20 8.17 16.27
N GLY A 230 -7.67 7.28 17.14
CA GLY A 230 -9.07 7.08 17.54
C GLY A 230 -9.84 8.29 18.10
N SER A 231 -9.20 9.44 18.30
CA SER A 231 -9.88 10.74 18.35
C SER A 231 -10.59 11.13 17.04
N GLN A 232 -10.17 10.53 15.92
CA GLN A 232 -10.72 10.65 14.58
C GLN A 232 -11.62 9.43 14.37
N ASN A 233 -12.87 9.65 13.97
CA ASN A 233 -13.78 8.56 13.62
C ASN A 233 -13.23 7.84 12.36
N LEU A 234 -12.74 6.61 12.51
CA LEU A 234 -12.22 5.81 11.39
C LEU A 234 -13.28 4.96 10.68
N LEU A 235 -14.54 4.94 11.15
CA LEU A 235 -15.60 4.16 10.51
C LEU A 235 -15.73 4.45 9.00
N PRO A 236 -15.71 5.72 8.53
CA PRO A 236 -15.76 5.99 7.09
C PRO A 236 -14.55 5.45 6.31
N VAL A 237 -13.38 5.39 6.95
CA VAL A 237 -12.16 4.85 6.33
C VAL A 237 -12.31 3.34 6.15
N ILE A 238 -12.86 2.65 7.15
CA ILE A 238 -13.11 1.20 7.12
C ILE A 238 -14.15 0.85 6.07
N GLU A 239 -15.25 1.60 6.01
CA GLU A 239 -16.31 1.41 5.02
C GLU A 239 -15.77 1.56 3.58
N GLU A 240 -15.06 2.64 3.29
CA GLU A 240 -14.49 2.85 1.96
C GLU A 240 -13.43 1.78 1.62
N ARG A 241 -12.61 1.37 2.60
CA ARG A 241 -11.64 0.30 2.41
C ARG A 241 -12.30 -1.05 2.12
N ALA A 242 -13.41 -1.37 2.79
CA ALA A 242 -14.19 -2.57 2.52
C ALA A 242 -14.73 -2.56 1.08
N GLN A 243 -15.29 -1.43 0.64
CA GLN A 243 -15.76 -1.27 -0.73
C GLN A 243 -14.63 -1.42 -1.75
N MET A 244 -13.45 -0.86 -1.50
CA MET A 244 -12.28 -1.06 -2.36
C MET A 244 -11.87 -2.53 -2.48
N ARG A 245 -11.90 -3.31 -1.38
CA ARG A 245 -11.59 -4.75 -1.41
C ARG A 245 -12.67 -5.56 -2.14
N LEU A 246 -13.95 -5.19 -2.02
CA LEU A 246 -15.03 -5.76 -2.82
C LEU A 246 -14.81 -5.51 -4.32
N ILE A 247 -14.52 -4.25 -4.68
CA ILE A 247 -14.20 -3.85 -6.06
C ILE A 247 -13.01 -4.63 -6.60
N TYR A 248 -11.91 -4.71 -5.84
CA TYR A 248 -10.73 -5.48 -6.23
C TYR A 248 -11.09 -6.94 -6.53
N ALA A 249 -11.77 -7.61 -5.59
CA ALA A 249 -12.15 -9.02 -5.71
C ALA A 249 -13.00 -9.29 -6.96
N THR A 250 -14.00 -8.42 -7.20
CA THR A 250 -14.92 -8.51 -8.34
C THR A 250 -14.22 -8.46 -9.70
N HIS A 251 -13.11 -7.73 -9.80
CA HIS A 251 -12.41 -7.54 -11.07
C HIS A 251 -11.19 -8.43 -11.22
N PHE A 252 -10.39 -8.55 -10.17
CA PHE A 252 -9.19 -9.36 -10.18
C PHE A 252 -9.52 -10.85 -10.26
N GLY A 253 -10.60 -11.31 -9.61
CA GLY A 253 -10.96 -12.73 -9.59
C GLY A 253 -11.18 -13.37 -10.96
N PRO A 254 -12.05 -12.82 -11.82
CA PRO A 254 -12.22 -13.34 -13.19
C PRO A 254 -10.93 -13.25 -14.01
N TYR A 255 -10.15 -12.18 -13.84
CA TYR A 255 -8.88 -12.01 -14.55
C TYR A 255 -7.86 -13.07 -14.14
N SER A 256 -7.64 -13.28 -12.84
CA SER A 256 -6.63 -14.21 -12.33
C SER A 256 -6.94 -15.65 -12.72
N GLN A 257 -8.22 -16.02 -12.81
CA GLN A 257 -8.67 -17.30 -13.35
C GLN A 257 -8.37 -17.47 -14.84
N ALA A 258 -8.44 -16.39 -15.63
CA ALA A 258 -8.12 -16.41 -17.05
C ALA A 258 -6.61 -16.36 -17.34
N HIS A 259 -5.80 -15.84 -16.41
CA HIS A 259 -4.38 -15.56 -16.61
C HIS A 259 -3.48 -16.22 -15.56
N ILE A 260 -3.72 -17.50 -15.27
CA ILE A 260 -3.03 -18.26 -14.21
C ILE A 260 -1.50 -18.17 -14.30
N GLY A 261 -0.95 -18.05 -15.52
CA GLY A 261 0.49 -17.91 -15.76
C GLY A 261 1.15 -16.63 -15.21
N ASN A 262 0.35 -15.60 -14.88
CA ASN A 262 0.87 -14.32 -14.39
C ASN A 262 1.23 -14.35 -12.89
N GLY A 263 0.93 -15.45 -12.19
CA GLY A 263 1.19 -15.59 -10.76
C GLY A 263 2.64 -15.84 -10.35
N PHE A 264 3.60 -15.71 -11.27
CA PHE A 264 5.03 -15.97 -11.02
C PHE A 264 5.28 -17.32 -10.30
N GLY A 265 4.51 -18.35 -10.66
CA GLY A 265 4.61 -19.69 -10.06
C GLY A 265 3.84 -19.89 -8.74
N SER A 266 3.17 -18.85 -8.21
CA SER A 266 2.28 -18.99 -7.05
C SER A 266 1.06 -19.86 -7.38
N PRO A 267 0.83 -20.97 -6.64
CA PRO A 267 -0.35 -21.81 -6.85
C PRO A 267 -1.66 -21.12 -6.47
N HIS A 268 -1.58 -20.03 -5.70
CA HIS A 268 -2.73 -19.30 -5.16
C HIS A 268 -3.23 -18.19 -6.08
N TYR A 269 -2.47 -17.84 -7.13
CA TYR A 269 -2.79 -16.70 -7.98
C TYR A 269 -4.20 -16.78 -8.59
N ALA A 270 -4.60 -17.95 -9.07
CA ALA A 270 -5.94 -18.15 -9.63
C ALA A 270 -7.05 -17.80 -8.62
N ASP A 271 -6.81 -18.03 -7.33
CA ASP A 271 -7.77 -17.82 -6.26
C ASP A 271 -7.70 -16.39 -5.68
N GLY A 272 -6.85 -15.51 -6.21
CA GLY A 272 -6.57 -14.20 -5.66
C GLY A 272 -7.79 -13.30 -5.47
N GLY A 273 -8.78 -13.34 -6.38
CA GLY A 273 -10.03 -12.60 -6.17
C GLY A 273 -10.84 -13.07 -4.96
N ALA A 274 -10.77 -14.35 -4.60
CA ALA A 274 -11.41 -14.86 -3.39
C ALA A 274 -10.56 -14.55 -2.15
N ILE A 275 -9.23 -14.67 -2.25
CA ILE A 275 -8.28 -14.33 -1.19
C ILE A 275 -8.47 -12.90 -0.70
N TYR A 276 -8.62 -11.95 -1.61
CA TYR A 276 -8.75 -10.53 -1.28
C TYR A 276 -10.20 -10.05 -1.14
N HIS A 277 -11.19 -10.95 -1.12
CA HIS A 277 -12.56 -10.60 -0.78
C HIS A 277 -12.71 -10.42 0.75
N LEU A 278 -12.15 -9.33 1.26
CA LEU A 278 -12.09 -9.02 2.70
C LEU A 278 -13.33 -8.26 3.20
N PHE A 279 -14.32 -8.02 2.33
CA PHE A 279 -15.50 -7.21 2.64
C PHE A 279 -16.25 -7.69 3.90
N PRO A 280 -16.60 -8.99 4.07
CA PRO A 280 -17.34 -9.45 5.24
C PRO A 280 -16.58 -9.21 6.56
N ILE A 281 -15.28 -9.49 6.56
CA ILE A 281 -14.39 -9.29 7.71
C ILE A 281 -14.34 -7.81 8.13
N LEU A 282 -14.24 -6.91 7.16
CA LEU A 282 -14.18 -5.47 7.43
C LEU A 282 -15.52 -4.92 7.93
N ARG A 283 -16.65 -5.46 7.48
CA ARG A 283 -17.97 -5.17 8.08
C ARG A 283 -18.08 -5.67 9.52
N GLY A 284 -17.48 -6.82 9.83
CA GLY A 284 -17.36 -7.31 11.20
C GLY A 284 -16.55 -6.37 12.10
N LEU A 285 -15.42 -5.87 11.62
CA LEU A 285 -14.64 -4.86 12.34
C LEU A 285 -15.42 -3.55 12.55
N GLU A 286 -16.14 -3.08 11.53
CA GLU A 286 -16.98 -1.88 11.64
C GLU A 286 -18.06 -2.04 12.71
N ALA A 287 -18.72 -3.20 12.76
CA ALA A 287 -19.70 -3.52 13.81
C ALA A 287 -19.04 -3.49 15.20
N TYR A 288 -17.88 -4.14 15.35
CA TYR A 288 -17.11 -4.15 16.60
C TYR A 288 -16.76 -2.73 17.10
N LEU A 289 -16.32 -1.85 16.19
CA LEU A 289 -15.93 -0.49 16.53
C LEU A 289 -17.13 0.45 16.75
N SER A 290 -18.28 0.16 16.14
CA SER A 290 -19.50 0.94 16.33
C SER A 290 -20.04 0.84 17.76
N ASP A 291 -19.80 -0.29 18.43
CA ASP A 291 -20.29 -0.54 19.78
C ASP A 291 -19.43 0.15 20.86
N ASP A 292 -18.10 0.26 20.70
CA ASP A 292 -17.21 1.00 21.61
C ASP A 292 -15.82 1.34 21.00
N HIS A 293 -15.76 2.35 20.13
CA HIS A 293 -14.51 2.78 19.48
C HIS A 293 -13.44 3.34 20.44
N GLN A 294 -13.82 3.83 21.63
CA GLN A 294 -12.86 4.37 22.62
C GLN A 294 -12.10 3.27 23.35
N HIS A 295 -12.68 2.07 23.43
CA HIS A 295 -12.06 0.93 24.08
C HIS A 295 -10.75 0.47 23.40
N VAL A 296 -10.63 0.65 22.07
CA VAL A 296 -9.46 0.20 21.29
C VAL A 296 -8.20 1.03 21.60
N SER A 297 -8.33 2.33 21.82
CA SER A 297 -7.18 3.22 22.08
C SER A 297 -6.37 2.83 23.32
N ASN A 298 -7.02 2.21 24.30
CA ASN A 298 -6.41 1.83 25.57
C ASN A 298 -5.87 0.38 25.62
N LYS A 299 -6.14 -0.44 24.59
CA LYS A 299 -5.68 -1.85 24.56
C LYS A 299 -4.18 -1.95 24.29
N GLU A 300 -3.52 -2.92 24.90
CA GLU A 300 -2.16 -3.28 24.52
C GLU A 300 -2.16 -3.97 23.14
N VAL A 301 -1.04 -3.94 22.42
CA VAL A 301 -0.92 -4.55 21.08
C VAL A 301 -1.29 -6.03 21.11
N THR A 302 -0.87 -6.76 22.16
CA THR A 302 -1.20 -8.19 22.31
C THR A 302 -2.70 -8.42 22.44
N ASP A 303 -3.44 -7.52 23.08
CA ASP A 303 -4.89 -7.61 23.16
C ASP A 303 -5.54 -7.31 21.81
N LEU A 304 -4.97 -6.38 21.04
CA LEU A 304 -5.44 -6.10 19.67
C LEU A 304 -5.24 -7.29 18.74
N VAL A 305 -4.15 -8.04 18.88
CA VAL A 305 -3.95 -9.29 18.12
C VAL A 305 -5.08 -10.27 18.41
N LEU A 306 -5.43 -10.48 19.69
CA LEU A 306 -6.53 -11.37 20.08
C LEU A 306 -7.90 -10.88 19.57
N VAL A 307 -8.14 -9.56 19.56
CA VAL A 307 -9.35 -8.98 18.98
C VAL A 307 -9.40 -9.22 17.47
N ALA A 308 -8.30 -8.99 16.75
CA ALA A 308 -8.22 -9.24 15.31
C ALA A 308 -8.48 -10.73 14.98
N GLU A 309 -7.85 -11.65 15.73
CA GLU A 309 -8.10 -13.08 15.58
C GLU A 309 -9.56 -13.45 15.82
N SER A 310 -10.20 -12.88 16.85
CA SER A 310 -11.61 -13.14 17.14
C SER A 310 -12.53 -12.67 16.02
N ILE A 311 -12.29 -11.47 15.47
CA ILE A 311 -13.06 -10.93 14.34
C ILE A 311 -12.89 -11.82 13.12
N VAL A 312 -11.66 -12.25 12.81
CA VAL A 312 -11.42 -13.17 11.68
C VAL A 312 -12.14 -14.50 11.88
N GLU A 313 -12.08 -15.08 13.08
CA GLU A 313 -12.75 -16.36 13.37
C GLU A 313 -14.27 -16.28 13.29
N GLU A 314 -14.85 -15.17 13.72
CA GLU A 314 -16.30 -14.96 13.74
C GLU A 314 -16.87 -14.66 12.34
N TYR A 315 -16.15 -13.86 11.55
CA TYR A 315 -16.63 -13.36 10.26
C TYR A 315 -15.99 -14.02 9.04
N LYS A 316 -15.10 -15.01 9.22
CA LYS A 316 -14.44 -15.71 8.10
C LYS A 316 -15.47 -16.36 7.19
N ILE A 317 -15.13 -16.35 5.90
CA ILE A 317 -15.86 -17.12 4.89
C ILE A 317 -15.60 -18.61 5.16
N PRO A 318 -16.62 -19.47 5.32
CA PRO A 318 -16.40 -20.90 5.48
C PRO A 318 -15.68 -21.51 4.26
N TYR A 319 -14.84 -22.53 4.48
CA TYR A 319 -14.02 -23.12 3.40
C TYR A 319 -14.81 -23.52 2.15
N ARG A 320 -16.00 -24.12 2.32
CA ARG A 320 -16.86 -24.50 1.19
C ARG A 320 -17.44 -23.29 0.45
N ALA A 321 -17.79 -22.22 1.17
CA ALA A 321 -18.23 -20.96 0.58
C ALA A 321 -17.09 -20.30 -0.20
N PHE A 322 -15.88 -20.26 0.38
CA PHE A 322 -14.68 -19.78 -0.30
C PHE A 322 -14.44 -20.55 -1.60
N ARG A 323 -14.57 -21.89 -1.57
CA ARG A 323 -14.44 -22.71 -2.78
C ARG A 323 -15.55 -22.41 -3.80
N ALA A 324 -16.77 -22.13 -3.35
CA ALA A 324 -17.87 -21.70 -4.22
C ALA A 324 -17.52 -20.41 -4.96
N MET A 325 -16.98 -19.41 -4.26
CA MET A 325 -16.56 -18.13 -4.85
C MET A 325 -15.46 -18.32 -5.90
N VAL A 326 -14.43 -19.12 -5.59
CA VAL A 326 -13.37 -19.45 -6.56
C VAL A 326 -13.94 -20.04 -7.85
N LEU A 327 -14.88 -20.99 -7.73
CA LEU A 327 -15.54 -21.59 -8.88
C LEU A 327 -16.49 -20.61 -9.59
N PHE A 328 -17.09 -19.68 -8.86
CA PHE A 328 -17.97 -18.65 -9.42
C PHE A 328 -17.19 -17.74 -10.38
N TYR A 329 -15.99 -17.28 -10.01
CA TYR A 329 -15.15 -16.46 -10.90
C TYR A 329 -14.84 -17.14 -12.25
N LYS A 330 -14.78 -18.48 -12.28
CA LYS A 330 -14.53 -19.26 -13.50
C LYS A 330 -15.80 -19.52 -14.31
N SER A 331 -16.92 -19.81 -13.66
CA SER A 331 -18.17 -20.22 -14.33
C SER A 331 -19.40 -19.90 -13.47
N PRO A 332 -19.85 -18.63 -13.41
CA PRO A 332 -20.87 -18.16 -12.47
C PRO A 332 -22.15 -19.01 -12.47
N GLU A 333 -22.82 -19.12 -13.62
CA GLU A 333 -24.10 -19.83 -13.74
C GLU A 333 -24.00 -21.32 -13.40
N LYS A 334 -22.89 -21.96 -13.81
CA LYS A 334 -22.66 -23.38 -13.55
C LYS A 334 -22.45 -23.62 -12.07
N THR A 335 -21.67 -22.75 -11.42
CA THR A 335 -21.36 -22.86 -9.99
C THR A 335 -22.60 -22.66 -9.14
N VAL A 336 -23.44 -21.65 -9.45
CA VAL A 336 -24.70 -21.42 -8.73
C VAL A 336 -25.62 -22.64 -8.81
N LYS A 337 -25.85 -23.20 -10.01
CA LYS A 337 -26.67 -24.41 -10.19
C LYS A 337 -26.12 -25.63 -9.47
N GLU A 338 -24.79 -25.78 -9.46
CA GLU A 338 -24.14 -26.91 -8.77
C GLU A 338 -24.28 -26.80 -7.25
N TYR A 339 -24.04 -25.62 -6.67
CA TYR A 339 -24.19 -25.41 -5.23
C TYR A 339 -25.64 -25.46 -4.78
N GLU A 340 -26.60 -25.01 -5.61
CA GLU A 340 -28.03 -25.20 -5.36
C GLU A 340 -28.37 -26.70 -5.26
N ARG A 341 -27.93 -27.50 -6.23
CA ARG A 341 -28.13 -28.95 -6.26
C ARG A 341 -27.49 -29.63 -5.04
N LEU A 342 -26.26 -29.25 -4.68
CA LEU A 342 -25.56 -29.79 -3.52
C LEU A 342 -26.26 -29.42 -2.21
N ALA A 343 -26.77 -28.19 -2.07
CA ALA A 343 -27.54 -27.74 -0.91
C ALA A 343 -28.85 -28.52 -0.76
N GLN A 344 -29.51 -28.89 -1.86
CA GLN A 344 -30.72 -29.73 -1.81
C GLN A 344 -30.43 -31.18 -1.45
N GLN A 345 -29.33 -31.75 -1.98
CA GLN A 345 -28.99 -33.16 -1.76
C GLN A 345 -28.28 -33.43 -0.43
N SER A 346 -27.56 -32.43 0.10
CA SER A 346 -26.72 -32.56 1.29
C SER A 346 -26.70 -31.23 2.07
N PRO A 347 -27.85 -30.79 2.60
CA PRO A 347 -28.01 -29.47 3.21
C PRO A 347 -27.04 -29.22 4.35
N ASP A 348 -26.77 -30.23 5.20
CA ASP A 348 -25.86 -30.12 6.34
C ASP A 348 -24.43 -29.71 5.96
N PHE A 349 -24.03 -29.95 4.70
CA PHE A 349 -22.69 -29.62 4.21
C PHE A 349 -22.64 -28.39 3.32
N PHE A 350 -23.71 -28.11 2.57
CA PHE A 350 -23.67 -27.14 1.46
C PHE A 350 -24.71 -26.02 1.54
N LYS A 351 -25.69 -26.08 2.45
CA LYS A 351 -26.71 -25.04 2.55
C LYS A 351 -26.08 -23.67 2.84
N GLU A 352 -25.26 -23.60 3.89
CA GLU A 352 -24.53 -22.39 4.27
C GLU A 352 -23.64 -21.88 3.12
N ALA A 353 -22.87 -22.76 2.47
CA ALA A 353 -22.00 -22.38 1.37
C ALA A 353 -22.77 -21.82 0.16
N TYR A 354 -23.98 -22.32 -0.11
CA TYR A 354 -24.84 -21.81 -1.15
C TYR A 354 -25.45 -20.46 -0.79
N GLU A 355 -25.87 -20.25 0.47
CA GLU A 355 -26.36 -18.96 0.96
C GLU A 355 -25.28 -17.88 0.84
N TYR A 356 -24.05 -18.16 1.26
CA TYR A 356 -22.90 -17.26 1.04
C TYR A 356 -22.64 -16.97 -0.44
N LEU A 357 -22.78 -17.99 -1.31
CA LEU A 357 -22.58 -17.80 -2.75
C LEU A 357 -23.61 -16.84 -3.34
N LEU A 358 -24.88 -16.91 -2.90
CA LEU A 358 -25.93 -16.00 -3.34
C LEU A 358 -25.67 -14.57 -2.88
N GLU A 359 -25.29 -14.39 -1.60
CA GLU A 359 -24.92 -13.06 -1.09
C GLU A 359 -23.71 -12.48 -1.84
N PHE A 360 -22.67 -13.30 -2.06
CA PHE A 360 -21.52 -12.90 -2.84
C PHE A 360 -21.89 -12.53 -4.29
N GLN A 361 -22.79 -13.29 -4.93
CA GLN A 361 -23.27 -12.97 -6.27
C GLN A 361 -23.98 -11.61 -6.33
N ASP A 362 -24.80 -11.28 -5.32
CA ASP A 362 -25.50 -10.01 -5.25
C ASP A 362 -24.52 -8.85 -5.06
N LEU A 363 -23.56 -8.97 -4.13
CA LEU A 363 -22.50 -7.99 -3.91
C LEU A 363 -21.60 -7.83 -5.15
N PHE A 364 -21.29 -8.93 -5.82
CA PHE A 364 -20.49 -8.93 -7.05
C PHE A 364 -21.21 -8.17 -8.17
N ARG A 365 -22.52 -8.40 -8.35
CA ARG A 365 -23.35 -7.65 -9.32
C ARG A 365 -23.41 -6.17 -8.93
N GLU A 366 -23.65 -5.86 -7.66
CA GLU A 366 -23.70 -4.48 -7.18
C GLU A 366 -22.37 -3.76 -7.44
N ALA A 367 -21.23 -4.40 -7.15
CA ALA A 367 -19.91 -3.84 -7.42
C ALA A 367 -19.66 -3.64 -8.93
N GLN A 368 -20.16 -4.54 -9.78
CA GLN A 368 -20.09 -4.37 -11.24
C GLN A 368 -20.93 -3.20 -11.73
N GLU A 369 -22.15 -3.02 -11.20
CA GLU A 369 -23.09 -1.98 -11.60
C GLU A 369 -22.72 -0.61 -11.01
N ASN A 370 -22.52 -0.55 -9.69
CA ASN A 370 -22.34 0.69 -8.91
C ASN A 370 -20.87 1.03 -8.61
N GLY A 371 -19.98 0.04 -8.58
CA GLY A 371 -18.55 0.27 -8.32
C GLY A 371 -17.83 0.97 -9.45
N PHE A 372 -18.34 0.88 -10.68
CA PHE A 372 -17.69 1.40 -11.90
C PHE A 372 -18.56 2.32 -12.76
N PHE A 373 -19.87 2.12 -12.81
CA PHE A 373 -20.74 2.88 -13.71
C PHE A 373 -21.62 3.85 -12.93
N LYS A 374 -21.06 5.01 -12.60
CA LYS A 374 -21.89 6.21 -12.73
C LYS A 374 -21.81 6.63 -14.19
N GLU A 375 -22.97 6.62 -14.86
CA GLU A 375 -23.13 7.38 -16.09
C GLU A 375 -22.58 8.78 -15.88
N LYS A 376 -22.10 9.34 -16.99
CA LYS A 376 -21.29 10.55 -17.16
C LYS A 376 -22.02 11.84 -16.75
N ASP A 377 -22.81 11.80 -15.68
CA ASP A 377 -23.62 12.91 -15.22
C ASP A 377 -22.81 13.76 -14.25
N ASN A 378 -22.27 14.83 -14.82
CA ASN A 378 -21.83 16.03 -14.11
C ASN A 378 -20.61 15.87 -13.19
N LEU A 379 -19.63 15.04 -13.56
CA LEU A 379 -18.26 15.47 -13.32
C LEU A 379 -18.07 16.69 -14.22
N ILE A 380 -18.31 17.88 -13.63
CA ILE A 380 -17.77 19.16 -14.10
C ILE A 380 -16.43 18.81 -14.70
N SER A 381 -16.25 19.13 -15.99
CA SER A 381 -14.95 19.08 -16.62
C SER A 381 -13.99 19.84 -15.70
N LEU A 382 -13.30 19.11 -14.83
CA LEU A 382 -12.06 19.55 -14.24
C LEU A 382 -11.23 19.74 -15.48
N ALA A 383 -11.20 20.98 -15.95
CA ALA A 383 -10.35 21.41 -17.02
C ALA A 383 -8.96 21.07 -16.52
N PHE A 384 -8.46 19.90 -16.94
CA PHE A 384 -7.06 19.59 -16.89
C PHE A 384 -6.42 20.79 -17.57
N SER A 385 -5.75 21.65 -16.80
CA SER A 385 -4.99 22.72 -17.40
C SER A 385 -3.85 22.02 -18.14
N GLU A 386 -4.07 21.77 -19.43
CA GLU A 386 -2.99 21.61 -20.38
C GLU A 386 -2.07 22.83 -20.14
N ASP A 387 -0.79 22.57 -19.86
CA ASP A 387 0.28 23.56 -19.59
C ASP A 387 0.64 23.92 -18.13
N GLN A 388 0.48 23.03 -17.15
CA GLN A 388 1.46 23.02 -16.05
C GLN A 388 2.59 22.04 -16.38
N GLU A 389 3.67 22.58 -16.94
CA GLU A 389 4.92 21.85 -17.14
C GLU A 389 5.47 21.47 -15.76
N SER A 390 5.63 20.18 -15.49
CA SER A 390 6.23 19.72 -14.22
C SER A 390 7.61 20.34 -14.07
N LYS A 391 7.98 20.75 -12.86
CA LYS A 391 9.32 21.30 -12.67
C LYS A 391 10.33 20.22 -13.02
N LYS A 392 11.28 20.64 -13.87
CA LYS A 392 12.42 19.81 -14.24
C LYS A 392 13.19 19.44 -12.96
N ILE A 393 13.52 18.17 -12.82
CA ILE A 393 14.41 17.72 -11.75
C ILE A 393 15.79 18.32 -12.01
N VAL A 394 16.27 19.14 -11.07
CA VAL A 394 17.59 19.77 -11.11
C VAL A 394 18.56 18.85 -10.39
N LEU A 395 19.32 18.06 -11.16
CA LEU A 395 20.27 17.09 -10.61
C LEU A 395 21.51 17.78 -10.01
N GLU A 396 21.82 19.00 -10.45
CA GLU A 396 22.93 19.81 -9.96
C GLU A 396 22.80 20.12 -8.47
N ASP A 397 21.59 20.50 -8.03
CA ASP A 397 21.30 20.80 -6.63
C ASP A 397 21.46 19.54 -5.77
N LEU A 398 20.91 18.42 -6.23
CA LEU A 398 21.08 17.12 -5.58
C LEU A 398 22.55 16.69 -5.48
N CYS A 399 23.35 16.92 -6.53
CA CYS A 399 24.79 16.68 -6.50
C CYS A 399 25.51 17.56 -5.48
N SER A 400 25.07 18.82 -5.31
CA SER A 400 25.67 19.73 -4.33
C SER A 400 25.47 19.20 -2.90
N PHE A 401 24.26 18.76 -2.56
CA PHE A 401 23.95 18.16 -1.25
C PHE A 401 24.69 16.83 -1.05
N LEU A 402 24.76 15.98 -2.08
CA LEU A 402 25.51 14.73 -2.03
C LEU A 402 27.00 14.96 -1.73
N ARG A 403 27.63 15.93 -2.42
CA ARG A 403 29.05 16.28 -2.20
C ARG A 403 29.29 16.89 -0.82
N ALA A 404 28.33 17.63 -0.30
CA ALA A 404 28.37 18.16 1.06
C ALA A 404 28.13 17.08 2.13
N GLY A 405 27.60 15.91 1.76
CA GLY A 405 27.19 14.86 2.69
C GLY A 405 25.91 15.20 3.46
N ASP A 406 25.14 16.18 2.98
CA ASP A 406 23.93 16.68 3.63
C ASP A 406 22.72 15.82 3.25
N LYS A 407 22.48 14.76 4.02
CA LYS A 407 21.34 13.84 3.80
C LYS A 407 20.00 14.56 3.93
N GLU A 408 19.86 15.46 4.90
CA GLU A 408 18.57 16.10 5.19
C GLU A 408 18.17 17.01 4.05
N ALA A 409 19.06 17.91 3.63
CA ALA A 409 18.80 18.79 2.48
C ALA A 409 18.55 18.01 1.18
N PHE A 410 19.28 16.90 0.97
CA PHE A 410 19.04 16.02 -0.18
C PHE A 410 17.61 15.45 -0.16
N ILE A 411 17.21 14.84 0.95
CA ILE A 411 15.88 14.23 1.08
C ILE A 411 14.78 15.30 1.00
N ASP A 412 14.96 16.46 1.63
CA ASP A 412 13.99 17.56 1.55
C ASP A 412 13.76 18.01 0.10
N GLN A 413 14.80 18.04 -0.73
CA GLN A 413 14.66 18.34 -2.15
C GLN A 413 13.90 17.24 -2.91
N ILE A 414 14.10 15.96 -2.57
CA ILE A 414 13.30 14.85 -3.11
C ILE A 414 11.83 14.99 -2.70
N LEU A 415 11.55 15.40 -1.45
CA LEU A 415 10.20 15.64 -0.97
C LEU A 415 9.49 16.73 -1.77
N VAL A 416 10.20 17.79 -2.19
CA VAL A 416 9.64 18.81 -3.11
C VAL A 416 9.18 18.17 -4.42
N TYR A 417 10.00 17.31 -5.03
CA TYR A 417 9.63 16.66 -6.30
C TYR A 417 8.48 15.65 -6.14
N ARG A 418 8.39 14.96 -5.00
CA ARG A 418 7.25 14.10 -4.66
C ARG A 418 5.97 14.91 -4.46
N GLN A 419 6.09 16.07 -3.83
CA GLN A 419 4.94 16.95 -3.60
C GLN A 419 4.34 17.44 -4.92
N GLU A 420 5.18 17.68 -5.93
CA GLU A 420 4.71 17.98 -7.28
C GLU A 420 3.89 16.82 -7.87
N LEU A 421 4.36 15.57 -7.76
CA LEU A 421 3.62 14.39 -8.20
C LEU A 421 2.28 14.23 -7.47
N LYS A 422 2.23 14.54 -6.17
CA LYS A 422 1.02 14.46 -5.34
C LYS A 422 -0.03 15.52 -5.71
N MET A 423 0.42 16.72 -6.06
CA MET A 423 -0.44 17.82 -6.50
C MET A 423 -0.91 17.66 -7.95
N ASP A 424 -0.38 16.65 -8.65
CA ASP A 424 -0.41 16.62 -10.08
C ASP A 424 -1.80 16.29 -10.64
N SER A 425 -2.40 17.24 -11.35
CA SER A 425 -3.59 17.02 -12.18
C SER A 425 -3.22 16.48 -13.57
N GLN A 426 -2.02 15.95 -13.77
CA GLN A 426 -1.56 15.45 -15.06
C GLN A 426 -2.26 14.16 -15.50
N THR A 427 -2.10 13.84 -16.78
CA THR A 427 -2.60 12.61 -17.41
C THR A 427 -1.95 11.35 -16.85
N GLU A 428 -2.52 10.18 -17.17
CA GLU A 428 -2.03 8.92 -16.65
C GLU A 428 -0.62 8.54 -16.97
N LEU A 429 -0.28 8.70 -18.23
CA LEU A 429 1.05 8.49 -18.71
C LEU A 429 2.07 9.36 -17.94
N ARG A 430 1.75 10.64 -17.74
CA ARG A 430 2.68 11.58 -17.10
C ARG A 430 2.93 11.28 -15.62
N SER A 431 1.90 10.94 -14.84
CA SER A 431 2.15 10.56 -13.43
C SER A 431 2.98 9.28 -13.33
N LYS A 432 2.78 8.30 -14.23
CA LYS A 432 3.59 7.07 -14.28
C LYS A 432 5.04 7.36 -14.70
N GLU A 433 5.26 8.21 -15.70
CA GLU A 433 6.60 8.65 -16.12
C GLU A 433 7.31 9.40 -14.99
N ARG A 434 6.59 10.28 -14.27
CA ARG A 434 7.15 11.02 -13.14
C ARG A 434 7.44 10.12 -11.95
N GLN A 435 6.55 9.18 -11.61
CA GLN A 435 6.81 8.15 -10.60
C GLN A 435 8.10 7.39 -10.94
N LYS A 436 8.23 6.86 -12.16
CA LYS A 436 9.43 6.16 -12.61
C LYS A 436 10.71 7.00 -12.49
N LEU A 437 10.64 8.27 -12.87
CA LEU A 437 11.78 9.18 -12.75
C LEU A 437 12.21 9.39 -11.29
N LEU A 438 11.24 9.53 -10.38
CA LEU A 438 11.50 9.68 -8.95
C LEU A 438 12.00 8.39 -8.31
N ASP A 439 11.46 7.26 -8.75
CA ASP A 439 11.86 5.92 -8.35
C ASP A 439 13.32 5.62 -8.71
N ASP A 440 13.84 6.21 -9.78
CA ASP A 440 15.22 6.00 -10.23
C ASP A 440 16.15 7.19 -9.90
N ILE A 441 15.68 8.16 -9.11
CA ILE A 441 16.36 9.45 -8.92
C ILE A 441 17.74 9.31 -8.27
N PHE A 442 17.91 8.44 -7.28
CA PHE A 442 19.20 8.25 -6.63
C PHE A 442 20.25 7.66 -7.60
N ASN A 443 19.85 6.72 -8.45
CA ASN A 443 20.72 6.17 -9.49
C ASN A 443 21.09 7.23 -10.54
N HIS A 444 20.12 8.04 -10.97
CA HIS A 444 20.36 9.16 -11.88
C HIS A 444 21.33 10.18 -11.30
N VAL A 445 21.18 10.53 -10.02
CA VAL A 445 22.10 11.42 -9.30
C VAL A 445 23.51 10.82 -9.26
N GLN A 446 23.67 9.54 -8.87
CA GLN A 446 25.00 8.91 -8.85
C GLN A 446 25.68 9.02 -10.22
N THR A 447 24.96 8.63 -11.27
CA THR A 447 25.46 8.66 -12.65
C THR A 447 25.80 10.08 -13.12
N TYR A 448 25.00 11.07 -12.73
CA TYR A 448 25.19 12.46 -13.11
C TYR A 448 26.38 13.10 -12.39
N CYS A 449 26.48 12.93 -11.06
CA CYS A 449 27.52 13.57 -10.25
C CYS A 449 28.92 12.99 -10.49
N GLU A 450 29.02 11.78 -11.04
CA GLU A 450 30.28 11.10 -11.36
C GLU A 450 30.87 11.48 -12.73
N ARG A 451 30.14 12.22 -13.56
CA ARG A 451 30.69 12.71 -14.82
C ARG A 451 31.84 13.68 -14.54
N PRO A 452 33.02 13.48 -15.16
CA PRO A 452 34.07 14.49 -15.09
C PRO A 452 33.54 15.81 -15.64
N PHE A 453 33.73 16.91 -14.91
CA PHE A 453 33.44 18.24 -15.44
C PHE A 453 34.32 18.44 -16.68
N LEU A 454 33.69 18.39 -17.86
CA LEU A 454 34.33 18.67 -19.14
C LEU A 454 34.50 20.17 -19.35
#